data_AF-K7M7P0-F1
#
_entry.id   AF-K7M7P0-F1
#
_cell.length_a   1.000
_cell.length_b   1.000
_cell.length_c   1.000
_cell.angle_alpha   90.00
_cell.angle_beta   90.00
_cell.angle_gamma   90.00
#
_symmetry.space_group_name_H-M   'P 1'
#
loop_
_entity.id
_entity.type
_entity.pdbx_description
1 polymer ?
#
loop_
_entity_poly.entity_id
_entity_poly.type
_entity_poly.pdbx_seq_one_letter_code
_entity_poly.pdbx_strand_id
1 'polypeptide(L)'
;MLAASFLLAAEVLENLAFLANASNLVLYLSKFMHFSPSTYANIVTNFMGTTFLLAILGGFLADAFITTYSLYLISAGIEFKVSYHHS
;
A
#
# COMPACT_ATOMS: atom_id res chain seq x y z
N MET A 1 -24.21 -7.13 10.36
CA MET A 1 -23.81 -7.68 9.03
C MET A 1 -23.34 -6.58 8.07
N LEU A 2 -24.12 -5.50 7.87
CA LEU A 2 -23.73 -4.38 6.98
C LEU A 2 -22.35 -3.76 7.29
N ALA A 3 -22.01 -3.56 8.57
CA ALA A 3 -20.72 -3.01 8.96
C ALA A 3 -19.54 -3.92 8.55
N ALA A 4 -19.68 -5.23 8.76
CA ALA A 4 -18.65 -6.21 8.39
C ALA A 4 -18.46 -6.30 6.87
N SER A 5 -19.56 -6.24 6.09
CA SER A 5 -19.44 -6.22 4.63
C SER A 5 -18.74 -4.96 4.10
N PHE A 6 -18.94 -3.80 4.75
CA PHE A 6 -18.25 -2.57 4.37
C PHE A 6 -16.74 -2.67 4.64
N LEU A 7 -16.35 -3.18 5.81
CA LEU A 7 -14.94 -3.39 6.15
C LEU A 7 -14.26 -4.38 5.20
N LEU A 8 -14.93 -5.50 4.87
CA LEU A 8 -14.41 -6.48 3.92
C LEU A 8 -14.27 -5.89 2.50
N ALA A 9 -15.23 -5.08 2.05
CA ALA A 9 -15.14 -4.42 0.76
C ALA A 9 -13.94 -3.43 0.71
N ALA A 10 -13.74 -2.65 1.78
CA ALA A 10 -12.59 -1.77 1.90
C ALA A 10 -11.26 -2.54 1.86
N GLU A 11 -11.14 -3.62 2.64
CA GLU A 11 -9.94 -4.48 2.67
C GLU A 11 -9.63 -5.08 1.28
N VAL A 12 -10.64 -5.54 0.54
CA VAL A 12 -10.46 -6.07 -0.81
C VAL A 12 -9.98 -4.98 -1.77
N LEU A 13 -10.53 -3.76 -1.67
CA LEU A 13 -10.13 -2.63 -2.51
C LEU A 13 -8.69 -2.19 -2.24
N GLU A 14 -8.30 -2.10 -0.97
CA GLU A 14 -6.93 -1.80 -0.53
C GLU A 14 -5.92 -2.83 -1.09
N ASN A 15 -6.23 -4.12 -0.96
CA ASN A 15 -5.39 -5.19 -1.50
C ASN A 15 -5.29 -5.13 -3.04
N LEU A 16 -6.38 -4.80 -3.73
CA LEU A 16 -6.37 -4.63 -5.18
C LEU A 16 -5.52 -3.43 -5.60
N ALA A 17 -5.64 -2.30 -4.90
CA ALA A 17 -4.83 -1.10 -5.16
C ALA A 17 -3.34 -1.37 -4.93
N PHE A 18 -2.98 -2.08 -3.85
CA PHE A 18 -1.61 -2.50 -3.59
C PHE A 18 -1.04 -3.38 -4.71
N LEU A 19 -1.78 -4.41 -5.14
CA LEU A 19 -1.36 -5.31 -6.21
C LEU A 19 -1.25 -4.60 -7.57
N ALA A 20 -2.18 -3.67 -7.86
CA ALA A 20 -2.14 -2.85 -9.06
C ALA A 20 -0.90 -1.94 -9.07
N ASN A 21 -0.59 -1.28 -7.95
CA ASN A 21 0.58 -0.44 -7.80
C ASN A 21 1.89 -1.23 -7.94
N ALA A 22 2.00 -2.40 -7.29
CA ALA A 22 3.17 -3.26 -7.43
C ALA A 22 3.38 -3.73 -8.88
N SER A 23 2.30 -4.12 -9.57
CA SER A 23 2.34 -4.54 -10.97
C SER A 23 2.72 -3.39 -11.92
N ASN A 24 2.14 -2.21 -11.70
CA ASN A 24 2.47 -1.00 -12.47
C ASN A 24 3.92 -0.57 -12.23
N LEU A 25 4.44 -0.72 -11.02
CA LEU A 25 5.83 -0.44 -10.71
C LEU A 25 6.78 -1.35 -11.49
N VAL A 26 6.49 -2.65 -11.60
CA VAL A 26 7.26 -3.58 -12.45
C VAL A 26 7.28 -3.10 -13.90
N LEU A 27 6.11 -2.74 -14.46
CA LEU A 27 6.00 -2.26 -15.83
C LEU A 27 6.73 -0.93 -16.05
N TYR A 28 6.61 0.01 -15.10
CA TYR A 28 7.27 1.31 -15.17
C TYR A 28 8.79 1.16 -15.18
N LEU A 29 9.33 0.39 -14.24
CA LEU A 29 10.77 0.19 -14.11
C LEU A 29 11.36 -0.61 -15.28
N SER A 30 10.61 -1.57 -15.82
CA SER A 30 11.07 -2.39 -16.96
C SER A 30 10.96 -1.66 -18.30
N LYS A 31 9.82 -1.01 -18.58
CA LYS A 31 9.53 -0.43 -19.91
C LYS A 31 9.97 1.03 -20.06
N PHE A 32 9.93 1.82 -18.99
CA PHE A 32 10.20 3.26 -19.07
C PHE A 32 11.57 3.62 -18.49
N MET A 33 11.94 3.05 -17.34
CA MET A 33 13.25 3.30 -16.73
C MET A 33 14.39 2.44 -17.31
N HIS A 34 14.05 1.38 -18.07
CA HIS A 34 15.00 0.44 -18.69
C HIS A 34 15.99 -0.19 -17.69
N PHE A 35 15.53 -0.46 -16.47
CA PHE A 35 16.35 -1.15 -15.46
C PHE A 35 16.53 -2.63 -15.80
N SER A 36 17.68 -3.19 -15.40
CA SER A 36 17.92 -4.62 -15.56
C SER A 36 16.93 -5.46 -14.74
N PRO A 37 16.66 -6.71 -15.11
CA PRO A 37 15.76 -7.60 -14.38
C PRO A 37 16.04 -7.73 -12.88
N SER A 38 17.31 -7.82 -12.50
CA SER A 38 17.71 -7.87 -11.10
C SER A 38 17.43 -6.56 -10.37
N THR A 39 17.60 -5.42 -11.03
CA THR A 39 17.44 -4.09 -10.42
C THR A 39 15.96 -3.80 -10.13
N TYR A 40 15.08 -3.92 -11.13
CA TYR A 40 13.67 -3.64 -10.88
C TYR A 40 13.02 -4.68 -9.96
N ALA A 41 13.45 -5.94 -9.99
CA ALA A 41 12.97 -6.96 -9.06
C ALA A 41 13.29 -6.59 -7.61
N ASN A 42 14.54 -6.18 -7.34
CA ASN A 42 14.93 -5.72 -6.01
C ASN A 42 14.13 -4.49 -5.56
N ILE A 43 13.89 -3.53 -6.44
CA ILE A 43 13.08 -2.33 -6.11
C ILE A 43 11.64 -2.74 -5.75
N VAL A 44 11.00 -3.58 -6.57
CA VAL A 44 9.62 -4.02 -6.34
C VAL A 44 9.52 -4.88 -5.08
N THR A 45 10.46 -5.80 -4.85
CA THR A 45 10.49 -6.61 -3.62
C THR A 45 10.74 -5.75 -2.37
N ASN A 46 11.62 -4.74 -2.45
CA ASN A 46 11.83 -3.80 -1.34
C ASN A 46 10.57 -2.96 -1.07
N PHE A 47 9.88 -2.51 -2.11
CA PHE A 47 8.59 -1.82 -1.98
C PHE A 47 7.58 -2.70 -1.25
N MET A 48 7.34 -3.92 -1.75
CA MET A 48 6.40 -4.86 -1.13
C MET A 48 6.79 -5.22 0.31
N GLY A 49 8.07 -5.50 0.56
CA GLY A 49 8.59 -5.80 1.89
C GLY A 49 8.42 -4.65 2.87
N THR A 50 8.66 -3.41 2.42
CA THR A 50 8.46 -2.20 3.24
C THR A 50 6.98 -2.03 3.58
N THR A 51 6.07 -2.25 2.63
CA THR A 51 4.62 -2.18 2.89
C THR A 51 4.20 -3.20 3.96
N PHE A 52 4.70 -4.43 3.92
CA PHE A 52 4.40 -5.43 4.95
C PHE A 52 4.95 -5.04 6.33
N LEU A 53 6.17 -4.50 6.40
CA LEU A 53 6.72 -3.99 7.65
C LEU A 53 5.91 -2.80 8.20
N LEU A 54 5.43 -1.92 7.32
CA LEU A 54 4.58 -0.79 7.69
C LEU A 54 3.21 -1.26 8.22
N ALA A 55 2.65 -2.34 7.68
CA ALA A 55 1.43 -2.95 8.21
C ALA A 55 1.60 -3.45 9.65
N ILE A 56 2.73 -4.10 9.96
CA ILE A 56 3.07 -4.51 11.33
C ILE A 56 3.20 -3.29 12.24
N LEU A 57 3.89 -2.24 11.78
CA LEU A 57 4.03 -1.00 12.53
C LEU A 57 2.67 -0.33 12.78
N GLY A 58 1.79 -0.31 11.77
CA GLY A 58 0.43 0.20 11.89
C GLY A 58 -0.36 -0.56 12.95
N GLY A 59 -0.32 -1.89 12.93
CA GLY A 59 -0.96 -2.72 13.98
C GLY A 59 -0.44 -2.39 15.38
N PHE A 60 0.88 -2.29 15.55
CA PHE A 60 1.48 -1.90 16.83
C PHE A 60 1.02 -0.50 17.30
N LEU A 61 0.94 0.48 16.39
CA LEU A 61 0.45 1.82 16.71
C LEU A 61 -1.04 1.81 17.08
N ALA A 62 -1.84 0.98 16.42
CA ALA A 62 -3.26 0.79 16.71
C ALA A 62 -3.49 0.21 18.12
N ASP A 63 -2.60 -0.69 18.55
CA ASP A 63 -2.70 -1.34 19.86
C ASP A 63 -2.15 -0.46 21.00
N ALA A 64 -1.11 0.33 20.73
CA ALA A 64 -0.37 1.05 21.78
C ALA A 64 -0.76 2.53 21.96
N PHE A 65 -1.16 3.23 20.89
CA PHE A 65 -1.21 4.71 20.92
C PHE A 65 -2.44 5.35 20.29
N ILE A 66 -2.95 4.84 19.16
CA ILE A 66 -3.99 5.48 18.34
C ILE A 66 -5.13 4.49 18.08
N THR A 67 -6.38 4.93 18.07
CA THR A 67 -7.49 4.02 17.73
C THR A 67 -7.36 3.49 16.29
N THR A 68 -7.76 2.24 16.06
CA THR A 68 -7.72 1.60 14.72
C THR A 68 -8.45 2.43 13.66
N TYR A 69 -9.59 3.03 14.02
CA TYR A 69 -10.35 3.90 13.10
C TYR A 69 -9.56 5.16 12.71
N SER A 70 -8.93 5.83 13.67
CA SER A 70 -8.14 7.03 13.39
C SER A 70 -6.90 6.70 12.57
N LEU A 71 -6.25 5.58 12.85
CA LEU A 71 -5.10 5.10 12.08
C LEU A 71 -5.49 4.80 10.64
N TYR A 72 -6.62 4.12 10.41
CA TYR A 72 -7.12 3.84 9.08
C TYR A 72 -7.36 5.12 8.27
N LEU A 73 -8.00 6.14 8.87
CA LEU A 73 -8.21 7.43 8.21
C LEU A 73 -6.90 8.18 7.89
N ILE A 74 -5.92 8.13 8.80
CA ILE A 74 -4.61 8.73 8.59
C ILE A 74 -3.89 8.03 7.43
N SER A 75 -3.85 6.69 7.42
CA SER A 75 -3.23 5.90 6.35
C SER A 75 -3.88 6.17 4.99
N ALA A 76 -5.21 6.13 4.91
CA ALA A 76 -5.95 6.44 3.68
C ALA A 76 -5.71 7.88 3.21
N GLY A 77 -5.63 8.84 4.14
CA GLY A 77 -5.30 10.23 3.84
C GLY A 77 -3.88 10.41 3.29
N ILE A 78 -2.90 9.67 3.82
CA ILE A 78 -1.53 9.65 3.31
C ILE A 78 -1.50 9.07 1.89
N GLU A 79 -2.14 7.93 1.66
CA GLU A 79 -2.22 7.28 0.35
C GLU A 79 -2.86 8.20 -0.71
N PHE A 80 -3.99 8.82 -0.35
CA PHE A 80 -4.67 9.78 -1.20
C PHE A 80 -3.76 10.96 -1.55
N LYS A 81 -3.08 11.56 -0.56
CA LYS A 81 -2.18 12.70 -0.80
C LYS A 81 -1.02 12.34 -1.75
N VAL A 82 -0.50 11.11 -1.66
CA VAL A 82 0.55 10.63 -2.58
C VAL A 82 0.01 10.50 -4.01
N SER A 83 -1.20 9.97 -4.18
CA SER A 83 -1.83 9.84 -5.50
C SER A 83 -2.07 11.17 -6.21
N TYR A 84 -2.45 12.22 -5.47
CA TYR A 84 -2.72 13.55 -6.07
C TYR A 84 -1.46 14.32 -6.47
N HIS A 85 -0.31 14.01 -5.88
CA HIS A 85 0.93 14.71 -6.22
C HIS A 85 1.61 14.14 -7.50
N HIS A 86 1.09 13.06 -8.08
CA HIS A 86 1.64 12.43 -9.28
C HIS A 86 0.67 12.40 -10.49
N SER A 87 -0.38 13.23 -10.47
CA SER A 87 -1.18 13.58 -11.67
C SER A 87 -0.84 14.99 -12.12
#